data_AF-A0A402BIV7-F1
#
_entry.id   AF-A0A402BIV7-F1
#
_cell.length_a   1.000
_cell.length_b   1.000
_cell.length_c   1.000
_cell.angle_alpha   90.00
_cell.angle_beta   90.00
_cell.angle_gamma   90.00
#
_symmetry.space_group_name_H-M   'P 1'
#
loop_
_entity.id
_entity.type
_entity.pdbx_description
1 polymer ?
#
loop_
_entity_poly.entity_id
_entity_poly.type
_entity_poly.pdbx_seq_one_letter_code
_entity_poly.pdbx_strand_id
1 'polypeptide(L)'
;MKVAELFETMDVSLRMRLWGKYVGTLIATCVPLFLVLSIFMGYIYAASQSLLVIPLFVLAFLVIAVPGLLFVAAFSLACPMVMPVPLYQFLFAGYWLWGNLFLKQQVLPTLSRTILTPSGSVIANGFFSTNTEILGTTPVSASIASMIVLVSVAAMVMIALERFLKWQQFH
;
A
#
# COMPACT_ATOMS: atom_id res chain seq x y z
N MET A 1 19.11 -0.23 28.41
CA MET A 1 18.19 0.92 28.32
C MET A 1 17.11 0.57 27.32
N LYS A 2 15.86 0.39 27.76
CA LYS A 2 14.76 0.08 26.84
C LYS A 2 14.41 1.36 26.08
N VAL A 3 14.29 1.28 24.75
CA VAL A 3 13.92 2.41 23.88
C VAL A 3 12.64 3.13 24.36
N ALA A 4 11.75 2.44 25.08
CA ALA A 4 10.55 3.00 25.68
C ALA A 4 10.81 4.16 26.66
N GLU A 5 11.84 4.07 27.50
CA GLU A 5 12.14 5.09 28.52
C GLU A 5 12.60 6.42 27.90
N LEU A 6 13.23 6.35 26.73
CA LEU A 6 13.66 7.52 25.95
C LEU A 6 12.50 8.26 25.31
N PHE A 7 11.38 7.58 25.11
CA PHE A 7 10.16 8.19 24.60
C PHE A 7 9.25 8.69 25.72
N GLU A 8 9.28 8.11 26.92
CA GLU A 8 8.50 8.62 28.06
C GLU A 8 8.96 10.00 28.54
N THR A 9 10.22 10.38 28.28
CA THR A 9 10.74 11.72 28.59
C THR A 9 10.35 12.79 27.57
N MET A 10 9.74 12.39 26.44
CA MET A 10 9.25 13.30 25.40
C MET A 10 7.71 13.45 25.47
N ASP A 11 7.23 14.69 25.58
CA ASP A 11 5.81 15.11 25.58
C ASP A 11 5.09 14.92 24.21
N VAL A 12 5.29 13.77 23.57
CA VAL A 12 4.69 13.46 22.27
C VAL A 12 3.55 12.48 22.44
N SER A 13 2.34 12.90 22.07
CA SER A 13 1.14 12.06 22.13
C SER A 13 1.28 10.76 21.32
N LEU A 14 0.65 9.68 21.81
CA LEU A 14 0.59 8.37 21.13
C LEU A 14 0.16 8.50 19.66
N ARG A 15 -0.85 9.36 19.42
CA ARG A 15 -1.37 9.62 18.08
C ARG A 15 -0.28 10.17 17.15
N MET A 16 0.47 11.16 17.60
CA MET A 16 1.53 11.76 16.79
C MET A 16 2.66 10.76 16.50
N ARG A 17 2.99 9.87 17.44
CA ARG A 17 3.95 8.77 17.22
C ARG A 17 3.47 7.76 16.19
N LEU A 18 2.21 7.32 16.31
CA LEU A 18 1.63 6.33 15.41
C LEU A 18 1.54 6.85 13.97
N TRP A 19 0.98 8.05 13.80
CA TRP A 19 0.84 8.67 12.49
C TRP A 19 2.20 9.05 11.89
N GLY A 20 3.14 9.54 12.71
CA GLY A 20 4.51 9.79 12.28
C GLY A 20 5.22 8.52 11.79
N LYS A 21 5.05 7.40 12.50
CA LYS A 21 5.57 6.10 12.07
C LYS A 21 4.93 5.65 10.75
N TYR A 22 3.62 5.74 10.62
CA TYR A 22 2.90 5.36 9.40
C TYR A 22 3.36 6.16 8.19
N VAL A 23 3.36 7.48 8.28
CA VAL A 23 3.80 8.37 7.20
C VAL A 23 5.28 8.17 6.89
N GLY A 24 6.13 8.05 7.92
CA GLY A 24 7.56 7.79 7.74
C GLY A 24 7.82 6.48 6.99
N THR A 25 7.13 5.40 7.38
CA THR A 25 7.25 4.11 6.68
C THR A 25 6.74 4.15 5.25
N LEU A 26 5.65 4.89 4.99
CA LEU A 26 5.12 5.07 3.64
C LEU A 26 6.12 5.80 2.75
N ILE A 27 6.63 6.95 3.21
CA ILE A 27 7.62 7.72 2.46
C ILE A 27 8.86 6.87 2.19
N ALA A 28 9.38 6.18 3.21
CA ALA A 28 10.54 5.29 3.06
C ALA A 28 10.30 4.19 2.01
N THR A 29 9.09 3.63 1.94
CA THR A 29 8.71 2.61 0.94
C THR A 29 8.51 3.22 -0.45
N CYS A 30 8.04 4.46 -0.53
CA CYS A 30 7.87 5.19 -1.80
C CYS A 30 9.22 5.54 -2.44
N VAL A 31 10.28 5.80 -1.66
CA VAL A 31 11.61 6.18 -2.19
C VAL A 31 12.14 5.20 -3.25
N PRO A 32 12.32 3.89 -2.97
CA PRO A 32 12.85 2.96 -3.96
C PRO A 32 11.93 2.83 -5.19
N LEU A 33 10.61 2.87 -5.00
CA LEU A 33 9.65 2.83 -6.10
C LEU A 33 9.78 4.08 -6.99
N PHE A 34 9.91 5.26 -6.39
CA PHE A 34 10.06 6.52 -7.11
C PHE A 34 11.39 6.58 -7.87
N LEU A 35 12.47 6.02 -7.32
CA LEU A 35 13.76 5.92 -8.01
C LEU A 35 13.65 5.04 -9.26
N VAL A 36 13.07 3.85 -9.14
CA VAL A 36 12.84 2.97 -10.30
C VAL A 36 11.95 3.66 -11.33
N LEU A 37 10.88 4.31 -10.88
CA LEU A 37 9.97 5.05 -11.74
C LEU A 37 10.67 6.22 -12.46
N SER A 38 11.61 6.89 -11.80
CA SER A 38 12.41 7.97 -12.39
C SER A 38 13.33 7.45 -13.52
N ILE A 39 13.84 6.22 -13.41
CA ILE A 39 14.63 5.59 -14.47
C ILE A 39 13.75 5.35 -15.70
N PHE A 40 12.56 4.77 -15.53
CA PHE A 40 11.61 4.56 -16.64
C PHE A 40 11.14 5.89 -17.26
N MET A 41 10.88 6.88 -16.42
CA MET A 41 10.51 8.23 -16.87
C MET A 41 11.62 8.84 -17.74
N GLY A 42 12.89 8.74 -17.32
CA GLY A 42 14.03 9.22 -18.10
C GLY A 42 14.19 8.49 -19.43
N TYR A 43 14.02 7.16 -19.44
CA TYR A 43 14.06 6.36 -20.67
C TYR A 43 12.97 6.77 -21.67
N ILE A 44 11.72 6.90 -21.21
CA ILE A 44 10.60 7.28 -22.09
C ILE A 44 10.71 8.75 -22.53
N TYR A 45 11.21 9.64 -21.66
CA TYR A 45 11.50 11.01 -22.04
C TYR A 45 12.55 11.07 -23.15
N ALA A 46 13.64 10.31 -23.04
CA ALA A 46 14.67 10.25 -24.08
C ALA A 46 14.12 9.74 -25.43
N ALA A 47 13.18 8.80 -25.41
CA ALA A 47 12.56 8.27 -26.62
C ALA A 47 11.48 9.19 -27.22
N SER A 48 10.64 9.80 -26.37
CA SER A 48 9.48 10.59 -26.82
C SER A 48 9.74 12.09 -26.96
N GLN A 49 10.81 12.59 -26.32
CA GLN A 49 11.15 14.01 -26.21
C GLN A 49 10.00 14.88 -25.66
N SER A 50 9.08 14.27 -24.91
CA SER A 50 7.86 14.92 -24.42
C SER A 50 7.93 15.16 -22.92
N LEU A 51 7.81 16.41 -22.49
CA LEU A 51 7.75 16.76 -21.06
C LEU A 51 6.46 16.27 -20.38
N LEU A 52 5.43 15.89 -21.15
CA LEU A 52 4.19 15.32 -20.62
C LEU A 52 4.42 13.98 -19.89
N VAL A 53 5.55 13.31 -20.14
CA VAL A 53 5.91 12.07 -19.45
C VAL A 53 5.97 12.30 -17.93
N ILE A 54 6.48 13.45 -17.47
CA ILE A 54 6.64 13.73 -16.03
C ILE A 54 5.28 13.74 -15.29
N PRO A 55 4.31 14.61 -15.63
CA PRO A 55 3.03 14.64 -14.92
C PRO A 55 2.24 13.34 -15.08
N LEU A 56 2.33 12.65 -16.22
CA LEU A 56 1.64 11.37 -16.42
C LEU A 56 2.22 10.26 -15.53
N PHE A 57 3.54 10.20 -15.38
CA PHE A 57 4.19 9.23 -14.50
C PHE A 57 3.89 9.50 -13.02
N VAL A 58 3.91 10.75 -12.60
CA VAL A 58 3.52 11.14 -11.23
C VAL A 58 2.05 10.78 -10.98
N LEU A 59 1.15 11.09 -11.92
CA LEU A 59 -0.26 10.76 -11.80
C LEU A 59 -0.49 9.24 -11.76
N ALA A 60 0.18 8.47 -12.62
CA ALA A 60 0.12 7.02 -12.60
C ALA A 60 0.61 6.45 -11.26
N PHE A 61 1.71 6.97 -10.71
CA PHE A 61 2.22 6.56 -9.40
C PHE A 61 1.20 6.84 -8.28
N LEU A 62 0.66 8.05 -8.23
CA LEU A 62 -0.30 8.47 -7.21
C LEU A 62 -1.60 7.66 -7.29
N VAL A 63 -2.07 7.34 -8.49
CA VAL A 63 -3.34 6.65 -8.67
C VAL A 63 -3.18 5.14 -8.48
N ILE A 64 -2.12 4.53 -9.01
CA ILE A 64 -1.95 3.07 -9.03
C ILE A 64 -1.27 2.56 -7.76
N ALA A 65 -0.17 3.18 -7.33
CA ALA A 65 0.67 2.64 -6.26
C ALA A 65 0.22 3.10 -4.87
N VAL A 66 -0.07 4.39 -4.70
CA VAL A 66 -0.31 4.97 -3.37
C VAL A 66 -1.48 4.33 -2.61
N PRO A 67 -2.66 4.05 -3.22
CA PRO A 67 -3.76 3.40 -2.49
C PRO A 67 -3.37 2.02 -1.94
N GLY A 68 -2.66 1.24 -2.75
CA GLY A 68 -2.14 -0.07 -2.34
C GLY A 68 -1.11 0.03 -1.22
N LEU A 69 -0.18 0.99 -1.31
CA LEU A 69 0.84 1.22 -0.28
C LEU A 69 0.22 1.67 1.04
N LEU A 70 -0.78 2.57 1.01
CA LEU A 70 -1.54 2.99 2.19
C LEU A 70 -2.17 1.80 2.90
N PHE A 71 -2.83 0.93 2.14
CA PHE A 71 -3.45 -0.29 2.64
C PHE A 71 -2.43 -1.24 3.26
N VAL A 72 -1.36 -1.59 2.53
CA VAL A 72 -0.35 -2.55 2.99
C VAL A 72 0.40 -2.02 4.22
N ALA A 73 0.75 -0.74 4.25
CA ALA A 73 1.43 -0.15 5.40
C ALA A 73 0.55 -0.16 6.66
N ALA A 74 -0.77 0.05 6.51
CA ALA A 74 -1.68 0.06 7.66
C ALA A 74 -1.76 -1.32 8.31
N PHE A 75 -1.91 -2.37 7.51
CA PHE A 75 -1.87 -3.76 8.01
C PHE A 75 -0.49 -4.16 8.53
N SER A 76 0.60 -3.68 7.91
CA SER A 76 1.96 -3.95 8.39
C SER A 76 2.27 -3.33 9.74
N LEU A 77 1.55 -2.27 10.13
CA LEU A 77 1.62 -1.73 11.49
C LEU A 77 0.67 -2.43 12.45
N ALA A 78 -0.54 -2.77 12.01
CA ALA A 78 -1.57 -3.33 12.89
C ALA A 78 -1.33 -4.82 13.21
N CYS A 79 -0.99 -5.65 12.23
CA CYS A 79 -0.88 -7.09 12.41
C CYS A 79 0.19 -7.49 13.45
N PRO A 80 1.41 -6.91 13.47
CA PRO A 80 2.42 -7.27 14.48
C PRO A 80 2.05 -6.90 15.92
N MET A 81 0.95 -6.16 16.14
CA MET A 81 0.46 -5.85 17.49
C MET A 81 -0.39 -6.98 18.07
N VAL A 82 -0.91 -7.87 17.22
CA VAL A 82 -1.72 -9.03 17.63
C VAL A 82 -1.01 -10.37 17.43
N MET A 83 0.13 -10.37 16.74
CA MET A 83 0.94 -11.58 16.51
C MET A 83 2.44 -11.27 16.53
N PRO A 84 3.31 -12.25 16.81
CA PRO A 84 4.76 -12.05 16.75
C PRO A 84 5.24 -11.58 15.37
N VAL A 85 6.20 -10.65 15.35
CA VAL A 85 6.77 -10.08 14.11
C VAL A 85 7.27 -11.16 13.12
N PRO A 86 8.00 -12.21 13.54
CA PRO A 86 8.47 -13.23 12.60
C PRO A 86 7.34 -14.00 11.94
N LEU A 87 6.26 -14.27 12.69
CA LEU A 87 5.07 -14.92 12.16
C LEU A 87 4.38 -14.03 11.12
N TYR A 88 4.24 -12.74 11.41
CA TYR A 88 3.70 -11.78 10.43
C TYR A 88 4.54 -11.75 9.15
N GLN A 89 5.87 -11.69 9.25
CA GLN A 89 6.74 -11.66 8.08
C GLN A 89 6.59 -12.91 7.20
N PHE A 90 6.52 -14.09 7.81
CA PHE A 90 6.30 -15.34 7.10
C PHE A 90 4.92 -15.37 6.42
N LEU A 91 3.86 -14.99 7.14
CA LEU A 91 2.51 -14.93 6.60
C LEU A 91 2.38 -13.88 5.49
N PHE A 92 3.05 -12.74 5.62
CA PHE A 92 3.05 -11.69 4.60
C PHE A 92 3.75 -12.14 3.31
N ALA A 93 4.89 -12.84 3.43
CA ALA A 93 5.56 -13.44 2.28
C ALA A 93 4.68 -14.52 1.62
N GLY A 94 4.04 -15.38 2.42
CA GLY A 94 3.09 -16.38 1.93
C GLY A 94 1.88 -15.76 1.22
N TYR A 95 1.30 -14.71 1.79
CA TYR A 95 0.24 -13.91 1.18
C TYR A 95 0.68 -13.32 -0.16
N TRP A 96 1.88 -12.74 -0.22
CA TRP A 96 2.41 -12.16 -1.45
C TRP A 96 2.58 -13.23 -2.53
N LEU A 97 3.12 -14.40 -2.17
CA LEU A 97 3.29 -15.53 -3.08
C LEU A 97 1.92 -16.05 -3.55
N TRP A 98 0.96 -16.23 -2.65
CA TRP A 98 -0.40 -16.65 -2.99
C TRP A 98 -1.10 -15.66 -3.93
N GLY A 99 -0.94 -14.36 -3.67
CA GLY A 99 -1.53 -13.29 -4.47
C GLY A 99 -0.91 -13.14 -5.87
N ASN A 100 0.39 -13.44 -6.05
CA ASN A 100 1.09 -13.21 -7.32
C ASN A 100 1.33 -14.48 -8.13
N LEU A 101 1.63 -15.61 -7.49
CA LEU A 101 2.03 -16.84 -8.17
C LEU A 101 0.83 -17.59 -8.77
N PHE A 102 -0.34 -17.49 -8.13
CA PHE A 102 -1.58 -18.13 -8.58
C PHE A 102 -2.50 -17.18 -9.36
N LEU A 103 -2.00 -16.03 -9.81
CA LEU A 103 -2.77 -15.02 -10.54
C LEU A 103 -3.57 -15.58 -11.73
N LYS A 104 -3.00 -16.53 -12.48
CA LYS A 104 -3.63 -17.13 -13.67
C LYS A 104 -4.53 -18.32 -13.36
N GLN A 105 -4.36 -18.96 -12.21
CA GLN A 105 -5.08 -20.17 -11.85
C GLN A 105 -6.38 -19.80 -11.11
N GLN A 106 -7.53 -20.19 -11.66
CA GLN A 106 -8.85 -19.93 -11.05
C GLN A 106 -9.19 -20.90 -9.90
N VAL A 107 -8.23 -21.75 -9.49
CA VAL A 107 -8.47 -22.87 -8.58
C VAL A 107 -8.55 -22.40 -7.12
N LEU A 108 -7.90 -21.28 -6.79
CA LEU A 108 -7.87 -20.74 -5.43
C LEU A 108 -8.53 -19.36 -5.41
N PRO A 109 -9.39 -19.06 -4.40
CA PRO A 109 -9.84 -17.69 -4.19
C PRO A 109 -8.60 -16.82 -3.97
N THR A 110 -8.58 -15.62 -4.54
CA THR A 110 -7.47 -14.67 -4.38
C THR A 110 -7.99 -13.25 -4.36
N LEU A 111 -7.33 -12.38 -3.59
CA LEU A 111 -7.68 -10.95 -3.59
C LEU A 111 -7.33 -10.29 -4.91
N SER A 112 -6.37 -10.83 -5.66
CA SER A 112 -5.76 -10.19 -6.84
C SER A 112 -6.67 -9.97 -8.05
N ARG A 113 -7.91 -10.46 -7.99
CA ARG A 113 -8.96 -10.26 -8.99
C ARG A 113 -10.15 -9.45 -8.47
N THR A 114 -9.99 -8.82 -7.31
CA THR A 114 -11.07 -8.08 -6.64
C THR A 114 -10.69 -6.62 -6.48
N ILE A 115 -11.67 -5.79 -6.10
CA ILE A 115 -11.45 -4.37 -5.78
C ILE A 115 -10.52 -4.16 -4.57
N LEU A 116 -10.25 -5.21 -3.80
CA LEU A 116 -9.30 -5.21 -2.67
C LEU A 116 -7.86 -5.53 -3.10
N THR A 117 -7.58 -5.66 -4.40
CA THR A 117 -6.23 -5.93 -4.89
C THR A 117 -5.29 -4.75 -4.63
N PRO A 118 -4.27 -4.89 -3.76
CA PRO A 118 -3.39 -3.77 -3.45
C PRO A 118 -2.27 -3.55 -4.50
N SER A 119 -2.16 -4.40 -5.52
CA SER A 119 -1.15 -4.23 -6.59
C SER A 119 -1.50 -3.12 -7.58
N GLY A 120 -2.70 -2.54 -7.49
CA GLY A 120 -3.15 -1.48 -8.40
C GLY A 120 -3.56 -1.98 -9.79
N SER A 121 -3.61 -3.30 -10.03
CA SER A 121 -3.95 -3.88 -11.34
C SER A 121 -5.34 -3.49 -11.84
N VAL A 122 -6.35 -3.48 -10.97
CA VAL A 122 -7.72 -3.02 -11.27
C VAL A 122 -7.75 -1.52 -11.59
N ILE A 123 -6.90 -0.73 -10.94
CA ILE A 123 -6.81 0.72 -11.13
C ILE A 123 -6.13 1.02 -12.47
N ALA A 124 -5.01 0.34 -12.75
CA ALA A 124 -4.24 0.48 -13.98
C ALA A 124 -5.08 0.10 -15.22
N ASN A 125 -5.80 -1.03 -15.15
CA ASN A 125 -6.60 -1.51 -16.28
C ASN A 125 -7.77 -0.57 -16.59
N GLY A 126 -8.49 -0.06 -15.59
CA GLY A 126 -9.63 0.83 -15.87
C GLY A 126 -9.26 2.25 -16.27
N PHE A 127 -8.22 2.87 -15.71
CA PHE A 127 -7.82 4.24 -16.09
C PHE A 127 -6.90 4.32 -17.30
N PHE A 128 -6.00 3.35 -17.46
CA PHE A 128 -4.95 3.40 -18.48
C PHE A 128 -5.10 2.31 -19.54
N SER A 129 -6.18 1.53 -19.49
CA SER A 129 -6.46 0.43 -20.42
C SER A 129 -5.28 -0.55 -20.57
N THR A 130 -4.50 -0.72 -19.49
CA THR A 130 -3.40 -1.68 -19.49
C THR A 130 -3.99 -3.07 -19.64
N ASN A 131 -3.69 -3.75 -20.74
CA ASN A 131 -4.25 -5.05 -21.07
C ASN A 131 -3.57 -6.14 -20.22
N THR A 132 -3.89 -6.17 -18.94
CA THR A 132 -3.52 -7.27 -18.06
C THR A 132 -4.51 -8.39 -18.33
N GLU A 133 -4.13 -9.33 -19.20
CA GLU A 133 -4.95 -10.49 -19.67
C GLU A 133 -5.66 -11.28 -18.53
N ILE A 134 -5.28 -11.01 -17.28
CA ILE A 134 -5.72 -11.66 -16.05
C ILE A 134 -7.09 -11.13 -15.57
N LEU A 135 -7.45 -9.87 -15.85
CA LEU A 135 -8.66 -9.21 -15.29
C LEU A 135 -9.78 -8.95 -16.32
N GLY A 136 -9.51 -9.14 -17.62
CA GLY A 136 -10.39 -8.66 -18.68
C GLY A 136 -10.44 -7.12 -18.73
N THR A 137 -11.47 -6.55 -19.36
CA THR A 137 -11.70 -5.09 -19.36
C THR A 137 -12.36 -4.66 -18.07
N THR A 138 -11.64 -3.91 -17.22
CA THR A 138 -12.23 -3.35 -16.00
C THR A 138 -12.83 -1.96 -16.28
N PRO A 139 -14.08 -1.68 -15.87
CA PRO A 139 -14.65 -0.35 -16.03
C PRO A 139 -14.00 0.66 -15.07
N VAL A 140 -13.96 1.93 -15.47
CA VAL A 140 -13.42 3.05 -14.65
C VAL A 140 -14.07 3.11 -13.27
N SER A 141 -15.37 2.80 -13.17
CA SER A 141 -16.10 2.75 -11.90
C SER A 141 -15.51 1.75 -10.90
N ALA A 142 -15.02 0.60 -11.38
CA ALA A 142 -14.37 -0.40 -10.53
C ALA A 142 -13.00 0.08 -10.04
N SER A 143 -12.25 0.82 -10.86
CA SER A 143 -10.99 1.45 -10.45
C SER A 143 -11.19 2.49 -9.35
N ILE A 144 -12.19 3.36 -9.50
CA ILE A 144 -12.56 4.34 -8.47
C ILE A 144 -13.00 3.63 -7.18
N ALA A 145 -13.86 2.61 -7.29
CA ALA A 145 -14.28 1.82 -6.14
C ALA A 145 -13.10 1.15 -5.43
N SER A 146 -12.16 0.57 -6.17
CA SER A 146 -10.95 -0.03 -5.60
C SER A 146 -10.11 0.99 -4.84
N MET A 147 -9.85 2.17 -5.40
CA MET A 147 -9.14 3.25 -4.71
C MET A 147 -9.82 3.65 -3.40
N ILE A 148 -11.13 3.92 -3.45
CA ILE A 148 -11.91 4.33 -2.28
C ILE A 148 -11.86 3.25 -1.21
N VAL A 149 -12.06 1.99 -1.58
CA VAL A 149 -12.05 0.86 -0.65
C VAL A 149 -10.68 0.72 0.01
N LEU A 150 -9.58 0.73 -0.75
CA LEU A 150 -8.24 0.60 -0.20
C LEU A 150 -7.89 1.71 0.79
N VAL A 151 -8.19 2.96 0.44
CA VAL A 151 -7.93 4.13 1.30
C VAL A 151 -8.84 4.10 2.54
N SER A 152 -10.13 3.77 2.37
CA SER A 152 -11.08 3.71 3.48
C SER A 152 -10.70 2.61 4.47
N VAL A 153 -10.32 1.43 3.99
CA VAL A 153 -9.88 0.33 4.85
C VAL A 153 -8.58 0.67 5.55
N ALA A 154 -7.61 1.29 4.87
CA ALA A 154 -6.38 1.75 5.51
C ALA A 154 -6.67 2.73 6.66
N ALA A 155 -7.55 3.71 6.43
CA ALA A 155 -7.97 4.66 7.45
C ALA A 155 -8.67 3.98 8.63
N MET A 156 -9.60 3.04 8.35
CA MET A 156 -10.28 2.27 9.40
C MET A 156 -9.30 1.46 10.25
N VAL A 157 -8.32 0.79 9.63
CA VAL A 157 -7.29 0.01 10.35
C VAL A 157 -6.46 0.92 11.24
N MET A 158 -6.03 2.08 10.75
CA MET A 158 -5.25 3.04 11.54
C MET A 158 -6.04 3.60 12.73
N ILE A 159 -7.32 3.92 12.53
CA ILE A 159 -8.21 4.37 13.62
C ILE A 159 -8.42 3.26 14.64
N ALA A 160 -8.66 2.02 14.19
CA ALA A 160 -8.82 0.86 15.07
C ALA A 160 -7.55 0.60 15.88
N LEU A 161 -6.38 0.67 15.26
CA LEU A 161 -5.08 0.52 15.91
C LEU A 161 -4.85 1.61 16.96
N GLU A 162 -5.17 2.87 16.66
CA GLU A 162 -5.09 3.97 17.62
C GLU A 162 -5.96 3.70 18.86
N ARG A 163 -7.21 3.25 18.65
CA ARG A 163 -8.14 2.92 19.74
C ARG A 163 -7.66 1.73 20.56
N PHE A 164 -7.15 0.68 19.90
CA PHE A 164 -6.62 -0.51 20.55
C PHE A 164 -5.42 -0.18 21.43
N LEU A 165 -4.48 0.63 20.92
CA LEU A 165 -3.31 1.07 21.68
C LEU A 165 -3.67 1.94 22.89
N LYS A 166 -4.65 2.83 22.75
CA LYS A 166 -5.17 3.61 23.89
C LYS A 166 -5.75 2.68 24.95
N TRP A 167 -6.55 1.70 24.55
CA TRP A 167 -7.13 0.72 25.49
C TRP A 167 -6.05 -0.07 26.24
N GLN A 168 -4.97 -0.50 25.56
CA GLN A 168 -3.84 -1.16 26.20
C GLN A 168 -3.04 -0.27 27.17
N GLN A 169 -3.12 1.06 27.08
CA GLN A 169 -2.44 1.96 28.03
C GLN A 169 -3.23 2.16 29.32
N PHE A 170 -4.53 1.87 29.31
CA PHE A 170 -5.39 1.98 30.48
C PHE A 170 -5.42 0.70 31.35
N HIS A 171 -4.94 -0.43 30.83
CA HIS A 171 -4.87 -1.72 31.51
C HIS A 171 -3.42 -2.13 31.75
#